data_AF-A0A9W6CD74-F1
#
_entry.id   AF-A0A9W6CD74-F1
#
_cell.length_a   1.000
_cell.length_b   1.000
_cell.length_c   1.000
_cell.angle_alpha   90.00
_cell.angle_beta   90.00
_cell.angle_gamma   90.00
#
_symmetry.space_group_name_H-M   'P 1'
#
loop_
_entity.id
_entity.type
_entity.pdbx_description
1 polymer ?
#
loop_
_entity_poly.entity_id
_entity_poly.type
_entity_poly.pdbx_seq_one_letter_code
_entity_poly.pdbx_strand_id
1 'polypeptide(L)' 'MMGKRIVEITQTALDDMEGIYDYIADVLLAAENAMGQYNRIADAILTLESNPERCPVFEVERNDLGECAEW' A
#
# COMPACT_ATOMS: atom_id res chain seq x y z
N MET A 1 17.45 21.02 5.15
CA MET A 1 16.89 20.32 3.97
C MET A 1 16.63 18.89 4.40
N MET A 2 15.36 18.45 4.47
CA MET A 2 15.05 17.04 4.70
C MET A 2 15.59 16.25 3.49
N GLY A 3 16.38 15.20 3.73
CA GLY A 3 16.94 14.37 2.67
C GLY A 3 15.82 13.74 1.85
N LYS A 4 15.91 13.84 0.52
CA LYS A 4 15.01 13.14 -0.40
C LYS A 4 15.20 11.64 -0.20
N ARG A 5 14.16 10.93 0.23
CA ARG A 5 14.16 9.46 0.34
C ARG A 5 13.79 8.84 -0.99
N ILE A 6 14.10 7.56 -1.19
CA ILE A 6 13.62 6.80 -2.34
C ILE A 6 12.48 5.91 -1.83
N VAL A 7 11.35 5.94 -2.53
CA VAL A 7 10.25 5.00 -2.27
C VAL A 7 10.50 3.77 -3.13
N GLU A 8 10.67 2.62 -2.49
CA GLU A 8 10.77 1.33 -3.16
C GLU A 8 9.46 0.56 -3.00
N ILE A 9 8.96 0.03 -4.12
CA ILE A 9 7.76 -0.81 -4.15
C ILE A 9 8.21 -2.25 -4.22
N THR A 10 7.83 -3.06 -3.22
CA THR A 10 8.11 -4.49 -3.24
C THR A 10 7.21 -5.20 -4.23
N GLN A 11 7.64 -6.38 -4.71
CA GLN A 11 6.79 -7.19 -5.58
C GLN A 11 5.45 -7.53 -4.91
N THR A 12 5.46 -7.90 -3.61
CA THR A 12 4.23 -8.17 -2.85
C THR A 12 3.28 -6.98 -2.84
N ALA A 13 3.78 -5.75 -2.61
CA ALA A 13 2.92 -4.56 -2.63
C ALA A 13 2.36 -4.26 -4.04
N LEU A 14 3.09 -4.63 -5.10
CA LEU A 14 2.60 -4.52 -6.47
C LEU A 14 1.50 -5.57 -6.76
N ASP A 15 1.71 -6.81 -6.32
CA ASP A 15 0.73 -7.88 -6.45
C ASP A 15 -0.55 -7.55 -5.65
N ASP A 16 -0.42 -6.96 -4.46
CA ASP A 16 -1.54 -6.48 -3.64
C ASP A 16 -2.34 -5.38 -4.38
N MET A 17 -1.65 -4.44 -5.03
CA MET A 17 -2.28 -3.38 -5.84
C MET A 17 -3.04 -3.95 -7.04
N GLU A 18 -2.50 -4.96 -7.71
CA GLU A 18 -3.16 -5.67 -8.82
C GLU A 18 -4.39 -6.44 -8.31
N GLY A 19 -4.26 -7.18 -7.21
CA GLY A 19 -5.38 -7.92 -6.62
C GLY A 19 -6.55 -7.04 -6.19
N ILE A 20 -6.28 -5.85 -5.63
CA ILE A 20 -7.32 -4.85 -5.32
C ILE A 20 -8.01 -4.37 -6.59
N TYR A 21 -7.23 -4.07 -7.63
CA TYR A 21 -7.77 -3.60 -8.91
C TYR A 21 -8.67 -4.67 -9.54
N ASP A 22 -8.16 -5.89 -9.70
CA ASP A 22 -8.87 -7.01 -10.33
C ASP A 22 -10.16 -7.35 -9.59
N TYR A 23 -10.12 -7.35 -8.25
CA TYR A 23 -11.34 -7.58 -7.47
C TYR A 23 -12.42 -6.53 -7.76
N ILE A 24 -12.07 -5.25 -7.76
CA ILE A 24 -13.06 -4.19 -8.02
C ILE A 24 -13.51 -4.20 -9.48
N ALA A 25 -12.57 -4.41 -10.42
CA ALA A 25 -12.86 -4.38 -11.84
C ALA A 25 -13.69 -5.58 -12.29
N ASP A 26 -13.35 -6.79 -11.85
CA ASP A 26 -13.89 -8.03 -12.40
C ASP A 26 -14.93 -8.69 -11.50
N VAL A 27 -14.79 -8.60 -10.17
CA VAL A 27 -15.78 -9.17 -9.24
C VAL A 27 -16.91 -8.19 -8.97
N LEU A 28 -16.58 -6.91 -8.75
CA LEU A 28 -17.58 -5.87 -8.51
C LEU A 28 -18.05 -5.17 -9.79
N LEU A 29 -17.43 -5.46 -10.94
CA LEU A 29 -17.77 -4.88 -12.25
C LEU A 29 -17.68 -3.35 -12.28
N ALA A 30 -16.71 -2.78 -11.55
CA ALA A 30 -16.58 -1.35 -11.31
C ALA A 30 -15.19 -0.82 -11.72
N ALA A 31 -14.79 -1.06 -12.98
CA ALA A 31 -13.44 -0.73 -13.48
C ALA A 31 -13.04 0.76 -13.32
N GLU A 32 -13.97 1.71 -13.46
CA GLU A 32 -13.68 3.13 -13.23
C GLU A 32 -13.32 3.39 -11.75
N ASN A 33 -14.05 2.76 -10.83
CA ASN A 33 -13.73 2.81 -9.40
C ASN A 33 -12.40 2.11 -9.09
N ALA A 34 -12.11 0.98 -9.75
CA ALA A 34 -10.84 0.27 -9.60
C ALA A 34 -9.65 1.17 -9.96
N MET A 35 -9.72 1.84 -11.13
CA MET A 35 -8.69 2.77 -11.57
C MET A 35 -8.58 3.99 -10.66
N GLY A 36 -9.71 4.53 -10.20
CA GLY A 36 -9.73 5.64 -9.23
C GLY A 36 -9.05 5.27 -7.91
N GLN A 37 -9.29 4.05 -7.41
CA GLN A 37 -8.66 3.55 -6.20
C GLN A 37 -7.16 3.28 -6.41
N TYR A 38 -6.77 2.67 -7.52
CA TYR A 38 -5.38 2.44 -7.88
C TYR A 38 -4.58 3.75 -7.89
N ASN A 39 -5.08 4.77 -8.60
CA ASN A 39 -4.43 6.08 -8.68
C ASN A 39 -4.30 6.75 -7.30
N ARG A 40 -5.36 6.69 -6.48
CA ARG A 40 -5.35 7.27 -5.13
C ARG A 40 -4.30 6.62 -4.23
N ILE A 41 -4.10 5.31 -4.33
CA ILE A 41 -3.08 4.60 -3.53
C ILE A 41 -1.68 4.93 -4.05
N ALA A 42 -1.47 4.91 -5.37
CA ALA A 42 -0.20 5.27 -5.99
C ALA A 42 0.25 6.70 -5.61
N ASP A 43 -0.66 7.67 -5.70
CA ASP A 43 -0.40 9.06 -5.31
C ASP A 43 -0.04 9.17 -3.83
N ALA A 44 -0.76 8.45 -2.96
CA ALA A 44 -0.48 8.45 -1.53
C ALA A 44 0.92 7.90 -1.21
N ILE A 45 1.33 6.82 -1.89
CA ILE A 45 2.66 6.22 -1.74
C ILE A 45 3.77 7.19 -2.16
N LEU A 46 3.59 7.90 -3.28
CA LEU A 46 4.57 8.88 -3.75
C LEU A 46 4.80 10.02 -2.74
N THR A 47 3.80 10.37 -1.93
CA THR A 47 3.98 11.40 -0.88
C THR A 47 4.98 10.98 0.21
N LEU A 48 5.21 9.68 0.42
CA LEU A 48 6.13 9.16 1.43
C LEU A 48 7.59 9.57 1.15
N GLU A 49 7.94 9.84 -0.11
CA GLU A 49 9.25 10.36 -0.50
C GLU A 49 9.59 11.63 0.30
N SER A 50 8.60 12.52 0.39
CA SER A 50 8.69 13.81 1.09
C SER A 50 8.26 13.72 2.57
N ASN A 51 7.39 12.77 2.92
CA ASN A 51 6.77 12.68 4.24
C ASN A 51 6.50 11.21 4.67
N PRO A 52 7.52 10.43 5.06
CA PRO A 52 7.34 9.02 5.39
C PRO A 52 6.70 8.80 6.76
N GLU A 53 6.81 9.76 7.67
CA GLU A 53 6.20 9.72 9.01
C GLU A 53 4.70 10.03 8.95
N ARG A 54 4.13 10.17 7.75
CA ARG A 54 2.70 10.47 7.55
C ARG A 54 1.80 9.37 8.09
N CYS A 55 2.28 8.13 8.08
CA CYS A 55 1.57 6.98 8.62
C CYS A 55 2.16 6.63 10.00
N PRO A 56 1.32 6.45 11.03
CA PRO A 56 1.80 5.96 12.32
C PRO A 56 2.50 4.61 12.16
N VAL A 57 3.65 4.45 12.80
CA VAL A 57 4.27 3.13 12.95
C VAL A 57 3.47 2.37 13.99
N PHE A 58 2.84 1.28 13.56
CA PHE A 58 2.21 0.34 14.48
C PHE A 58 3.24 -0.72 14.88
N GLU A 59 3.53 -0.81 16.17
CA GLU A 59 4.24 -1.97 16.71
C GLU A 59 3.27 -3.15 16.66
N VAL A 60 3.45 -4.02 15.66
CA VAL A 60 2.77 -5.31 15.63
C VAL A 60 3.52 -6.21 16.60
N GLU A 61 2.87 -6.62 17.69
CA GLU A 61 3.40 -7.70 18.53
C GLU A 61 3.56 -8.94 17.65
N ARG A 62 4.82 -9.32 17.42
CA ARG A 62 5.12 -10.59 16.77
C ARG A 62 4.95 -11.69 17.81
N ASN A 63 4.30 -12.79 17.43
CA ASN A 63 4.29 -13.98 18.27
C ASN A 63 5.73 -14.53 18.43
N ASP A 64 5.95 -15.49 19.32
CA ASP A 64 7.28 -16.10 19.55
C ASP A 64 7.90 -16.73 18.28
N LEU A 65 7.11 -16.89 17.21
CA LEU A 65 7.52 -17.39 15.89
C LEU A 65 7.88 -16.26 14.90
N GLY A 66 7.74 -15.00 15.28
CA GLY A 66 8.05 -13.85 14.43
C GLY A 66 6.95 -13.51 13.43
N GLU A 67 5.75 -14.06 13.57
CA GLU A 67 4.63 -13.81 12.67
C GLU A 67 3.82 -12.60 13.16
N CYS A 68 3.41 -11.74 12.23
CA CYS A 68 2.44 -10.69 12.50
C CYS A 68 1.11 -11.36 12.86
N ALA A 69 0.52 -11.01 14.02
CA ALA A 69 -0.83 -11.46 14.36
C ALA A 69 -1.79 -11.14 13.20
N GLU A 70 -2.44 -12.17 12.68
CA GLU A 70 -3.49 -12.03 11.67
C GLU A 70 -4.64 -11.24 12.27
N TRP A 71 -4.99 -10.09 11.67
CA TRP A 71 -6.16 -9.29 11.99
C TRP A 71 -7.34 -9.70 11.11
#